data_AF-A0A1X6NI56-F1
#
_entry.id   AF-A0A1X6NI56-F1
#
_cell.length_a   1.000
_cell.length_b   1.000
_cell.length_c   1.000
_cell.angle_alpha   90.00
_cell.angle_beta   90.00
_cell.angle_gamma   90.00
#
_symmetry.space_group_name_H-M   'P 1'
#
loop_
_entity.id
_entity.type
_entity.pdbx_description
1 polymer ?
#
loop_
_entity_poly.entity_id
_entity_poly.type
_entity_poly.pdbx_seq_one_letter_code
_entity_poly.pdbx_strand_id
1 'polypeptide(L)'
;MVAAKWLAVGVAVATTAAVAAGAPGDVGVAIAGYKPVTDVSEHARIDLDIRAMERAGSNWAAARRVYTQGANSNRSPGVKRTLQSFSTKYNPGQLRSEPQALAAKRFWGDWDYADRHMKAVLAGADSAKYGRYRTGALAKTDAARKQMVKKLAKFTFVPQYVGHEAQLALTAYALRDYEEAAKHWDEAWAFYAGSLEKGTGNGFSAYILAEKRSKNFGTRAGGRSSVNRRMLAAFNAGKAALGRPGRGAAALRATKCVRALLLAPAIQGCLRYAYRVSDVKVAPQASLAKESAEAWAFCAAALPS
;
A
#
# COMPACT_ATOMS: atom_id res chain seq x y z
N MET A 1 21.25 65.01 -45.04
CA MET A 1 20.30 64.66 -43.97
C MET A 1 20.61 63.24 -43.53
N VAL A 2 20.84 63.06 -42.22
CA VAL A 2 21.46 61.87 -41.60
C VAL A 2 20.46 60.71 -41.52
N ALA A 3 20.83 59.52 -42.01
CA ALA A 3 20.04 58.30 -41.85
C ALA A 3 20.45 57.58 -40.55
N ALA A 4 19.50 57.48 -39.62
CA ALA A 4 19.68 56.86 -38.31
C ALA A 4 19.80 55.32 -38.43
N LYS A 5 20.92 54.76 -37.95
CA LYS A 5 21.08 53.32 -37.74
C LYS A 5 20.41 52.93 -36.42
N TRP A 6 19.40 52.06 -36.50
CA TRP A 6 18.77 51.45 -35.33
C TRP A 6 19.65 50.30 -34.81
N LEU A 7 20.16 50.45 -33.59
CA LEU A 7 20.80 49.37 -32.82
C LEU A 7 19.70 48.50 -32.18
N ALA A 8 19.55 47.27 -32.65
CA ALA A 8 18.72 46.26 -31.99
C ALA A 8 19.45 45.79 -30.72
N VAL A 9 18.94 46.18 -29.55
CA VAL A 9 19.38 45.63 -28.26
C VAL A 9 18.78 44.23 -28.13
N GLY A 10 19.62 43.20 -28.27
CA GLY A 10 19.24 41.82 -28.01
C GLY A 10 18.94 41.62 -26.53
N VAL A 11 17.66 41.46 -26.17
CA VAL A 11 17.25 41.01 -24.85
C VAL A 11 17.57 39.52 -24.75
N ALA A 12 18.63 39.18 -24.04
CA ALA A 12 18.91 37.81 -23.66
C ALA A 12 17.88 37.36 -22.61
N VAL A 13 16.87 36.60 -23.05
CA VAL A 13 15.94 35.92 -22.15
C VAL A 13 16.72 34.81 -21.46
N ALA A 14 17.06 35.01 -20.19
CA ALA A 14 17.61 33.96 -19.33
C ALA A 14 16.53 32.89 -19.13
N THR A 15 16.63 31.79 -19.87
CA THR A 15 15.84 30.59 -19.62
C THR A 15 16.36 29.93 -18.34
N THR A 16 15.70 30.20 -17.21
CA THR A 16 15.89 29.36 -16.02
C THR A 16 15.40 27.97 -16.38
N ALA A 17 16.32 27.03 -16.63
CA ALA A 17 15.99 25.62 -16.76
C ALA A 17 15.27 25.21 -15.48
N ALA A 18 13.98 24.88 -15.59
CA ALA A 18 13.24 24.30 -14.48
C ALA A 18 13.95 23.00 -14.10
N VAL A 19 14.58 22.98 -12.92
CA VAL A 19 15.10 21.73 -12.34
C VAL A 19 13.90 20.79 -12.26
N ALA A 20 13.96 19.69 -13.01
CA ALA A 20 12.91 18.68 -12.97
C ALA A 20 12.71 18.28 -11.50
N ALA A 21 11.52 18.55 -10.96
CA ALA A 21 11.21 18.14 -9.61
C ALA A 21 11.40 16.63 -9.51
N GLY A 22 12.21 16.17 -8.55
CA GLY A 22 12.47 14.74 -8.36
C GLY A 22 11.17 13.94 -8.20
N ALA A 23 11.19 12.68 -8.59
CA ALA A 23 10.03 11.81 -8.48
C ALA A 23 9.69 11.55 -7.00
N PRO A 24 8.41 11.32 -6.66
CA PRO A 24 8.02 10.94 -5.32
C PRO A 24 8.78 9.69 -4.86
N GLY A 25 9.57 9.83 -3.79
CA GLY A 25 10.41 8.75 -3.25
C GLY A 25 11.88 8.85 -3.59
N ASP A 26 12.28 9.76 -4.49
CA ASP A 26 13.70 10.11 -4.63
C ASP A 26 14.23 10.64 -3.29
N VAL A 27 15.54 10.55 -3.07
CA VAL A 27 16.19 10.98 -1.81
C VAL A 27 15.76 12.42 -1.47
N GLY A 28 15.14 12.60 -0.30
CA GLY A 28 14.65 13.90 0.19
C GLY A 28 13.34 14.39 -0.43
N VAL A 29 12.81 13.74 -1.47
CA VAL A 29 11.54 14.10 -2.12
C VAL A 29 10.37 13.40 -1.43
N ALA A 30 9.43 14.19 -0.91
CA ALA A 30 8.40 13.66 -0.04
C ALA A 30 7.36 12.79 -0.77
N ILE A 31 6.92 11.71 -0.11
CA ILE A 31 5.70 10.96 -0.44
C ILE A 31 4.70 11.21 0.69
N ALA A 32 3.54 11.81 0.39
CA ALA A 32 2.50 12.10 1.39
C ALA A 32 2.99 12.82 2.69
N GLY A 33 4.06 13.61 2.57
CA GLY A 33 4.67 14.38 3.67
C GLY A 33 5.82 13.70 4.42
N TYR A 34 6.14 12.43 4.13
CA TYR A 34 7.37 11.79 4.62
C TYR A 34 8.50 11.98 3.62
N LYS A 35 9.66 12.45 4.07
CA LYS A 35 10.87 12.58 3.26
C LYS A 35 11.79 11.38 3.51
N PRO A 36 11.96 10.45 2.55
CA PRO A 36 12.90 9.36 2.69
C PRO A 36 14.35 9.87 2.63
N VAL A 37 15.27 9.11 3.20
CA VAL A 37 16.72 9.33 3.13
C VAL A 37 17.41 8.38 2.13
N THR A 38 16.66 7.39 1.64
CA THR A 38 17.07 6.47 0.57
C THR A 38 16.18 6.65 -0.67
N ASP A 39 16.64 6.20 -1.84
CA ASP A 39 15.82 6.21 -3.05
C ASP A 39 14.82 5.05 -3.01
N VAL A 40 13.55 5.41 -2.85
CA VAL A 40 12.42 4.49 -2.79
C VAL A 40 11.37 4.79 -3.86
N SER A 41 11.76 5.51 -4.91
CA SER A 41 10.87 5.90 -6.02
C SER A 41 10.25 4.68 -6.72
N GLU A 42 11.05 3.64 -6.97
CA GLU A 42 10.57 2.38 -7.55
C GLU A 42 9.63 1.61 -6.62
N HIS A 43 9.84 1.67 -5.31
CA HIS A 43 8.95 1.07 -4.30
C HIS A 43 7.59 1.79 -4.29
N ALA A 44 7.61 3.12 -4.34
CA ALA A 44 6.41 3.94 -4.38
C ALA A 44 5.55 3.66 -5.62
N ARG A 45 6.16 3.34 -6.77
CA ARG A 45 5.48 3.05 -8.04
C ARG A 45 4.65 1.75 -8.04
N ILE A 46 4.68 0.92 -6.99
CA ILE A 46 3.80 -0.26 -6.92
C ILE A 46 2.32 0.11 -6.97
N ASP A 47 1.96 1.32 -6.55
CA ASP A 47 0.59 1.82 -6.59
C ASP A 47 0.08 2.03 -8.02
N LEU A 48 0.98 2.20 -8.99
CA LEU A 48 0.67 2.24 -10.42
C LEU A 48 0.25 0.86 -10.95
N ASP A 49 0.82 -0.23 -10.42
CA ASP A 49 0.39 -1.60 -10.73
C ASP A 49 -0.98 -1.89 -10.14
N ILE A 50 -1.23 -1.45 -8.90
CA ILE A 50 -2.57 -1.51 -8.28
C ILE A 50 -3.58 -0.73 -9.13
N ARG A 51 -3.21 0.47 -9.60
CA ARG A 51 -4.04 1.27 -10.50
C ARG A 51 -4.31 0.56 -11.82
N ALA A 52 -3.31 -0.09 -12.41
CA ALA A 52 -3.46 -0.83 -13.65
C ALA A 52 -4.41 -2.04 -13.48
N MET A 53 -4.29 -2.77 -12.36
CA MET A 53 -5.22 -3.85 -12.01
C MET A 53 -6.66 -3.36 -11.85
N GLU A 54 -6.87 -2.19 -11.23
CA GLU A 54 -8.20 -1.58 -11.14
C GLU A 54 -8.76 -1.17 -12.50
N ARG A 55 -7.92 -0.54 -13.34
CA ARG A 55 -8.31 -0.05 -14.68
C ARG A 55 -8.60 -1.18 -15.65
N ALA A 56 -8.08 -2.39 -15.42
CA ALA A 56 -8.43 -3.57 -16.21
C ALA A 56 -9.93 -3.89 -16.15
N GLY A 57 -10.66 -3.44 -15.11
CA GLY A 57 -12.10 -3.63 -15.03
C GLY A 57 -12.47 -5.11 -14.99
N SER A 58 -13.22 -5.58 -15.99
CA SER A 58 -13.59 -7.00 -16.14
C SER A 58 -12.57 -7.80 -16.98
N ASN A 59 -11.48 -7.19 -17.44
CA ASN A 59 -10.40 -7.90 -18.12
C ASN A 59 -9.48 -8.60 -17.10
N TRP A 60 -9.95 -9.75 -16.62
CA TRP A 60 -9.25 -10.54 -15.59
C TRP A 60 -7.88 -11.03 -16.04
N ALA A 61 -7.70 -11.28 -17.34
CA ALA A 61 -6.41 -11.67 -17.90
C ALA A 61 -5.39 -10.52 -17.79
N ALA A 62 -5.80 -9.29 -18.08
CA ALA A 62 -4.95 -8.10 -17.92
C ALA A 62 -4.63 -7.83 -16.44
N ALA A 63 -5.62 -7.91 -15.55
CA ALA A 63 -5.40 -7.78 -14.10
C ALA A 63 -4.43 -8.85 -13.58
N ARG A 64 -4.58 -10.11 -14.03
CA ARG A 64 -3.69 -11.21 -13.68
C ARG A 64 -2.27 -10.98 -14.18
N ARG A 65 -2.08 -10.51 -15.42
CA ARG A 65 -0.75 -10.19 -15.96
C ARG A 65 -0.03 -9.18 -15.07
N VAL A 66 -0.66 -8.05 -14.75
CA VAL A 66 -0.07 -7.03 -13.86
C VAL A 66 0.24 -7.62 -12.48
N TYR A 67 -0.67 -8.42 -11.91
CA TYR A 67 -0.46 -9.05 -10.61
C TYR A 67 0.76 -9.98 -10.55
N THR A 68 0.94 -10.83 -11.58
CA THR A 68 1.99 -11.86 -11.60
C THR A 68 3.30 -11.41 -12.23
N GLN A 69 3.28 -10.41 -13.12
CA GLN A 69 4.45 -9.98 -13.89
C GLN A 69 4.90 -8.55 -13.52
N GLY A 70 4.07 -7.78 -12.81
CA GLY A 70 4.31 -6.37 -12.56
C GLY A 70 4.22 -5.52 -13.84
N ALA A 71 4.29 -4.20 -13.69
CA ALA A 71 4.32 -3.30 -14.85
C ALA A 71 5.17 -2.05 -14.63
N ASN A 72 5.04 -1.38 -13.49
CA ASN A 72 5.54 -0.03 -13.27
C ASN A 72 6.60 0.08 -12.18
N SER A 73 6.71 -0.92 -11.30
CA SER A 73 7.69 -0.96 -10.20
C SER A 73 8.81 -1.95 -10.53
N ASN A 74 10.07 -1.50 -10.50
CA ASN A 74 11.25 -2.32 -10.77
C ASN A 74 11.86 -2.82 -9.45
N ARG A 75 12.14 -4.11 -9.35
CA ARG A 75 12.91 -4.71 -8.26
C ARG A 75 14.42 -4.54 -8.48
N SER A 76 14.83 -4.58 -9.75
CA SER A 76 16.20 -4.34 -10.22
C SER A 76 16.12 -3.93 -11.70
N PRO A 77 17.22 -3.50 -12.34
CA PRO A 77 17.22 -3.17 -13.76
C PRO A 77 16.65 -4.33 -14.59
N GLY A 78 15.64 -4.03 -15.43
CA GLY A 78 14.96 -5.01 -16.28
C GLY A 78 14.01 -5.99 -15.57
N VAL A 79 13.92 -5.99 -14.24
CA VAL A 79 13.10 -6.94 -13.47
C VAL A 79 11.99 -6.21 -12.72
N LYS A 80 10.74 -6.55 -13.03
CA LYS A 80 9.57 -5.97 -12.36
C LYS A 80 9.34 -6.60 -10.98
N ARG A 81 8.99 -5.74 -10.02
CA ARG A 81 8.40 -6.14 -8.74
C ARG A 81 6.96 -6.54 -8.99
N THR A 82 6.48 -7.55 -8.28
CA THR A 82 5.11 -8.07 -8.46
C THR A 82 4.39 -8.07 -7.12
N LEU A 83 3.11 -7.70 -7.12
CA LEU A 83 2.26 -7.82 -5.93
C LEU A 83 2.14 -9.28 -5.48
N GLN A 84 2.19 -10.23 -6.43
CA GLN A 84 2.22 -11.65 -6.11
C GLN A 84 3.36 -12.01 -5.16
N SER A 85 4.56 -11.45 -5.39
CA SER A 85 5.73 -11.75 -4.56
C SER A 85 5.55 -11.33 -3.10
N PHE A 86 4.65 -10.40 -2.80
CA PHE A 86 4.38 -9.96 -1.42
C PHE A 86 3.73 -11.06 -0.58
N SER A 87 3.19 -12.10 -1.20
CA SER A 87 2.64 -13.28 -0.50
C SER A 87 3.38 -14.57 -0.83
N THR A 88 3.90 -14.77 -2.05
CA THR A 88 4.58 -16.03 -2.39
C THR A 88 5.96 -16.17 -1.76
N LYS A 89 6.61 -15.06 -1.35
CA LYS A 89 7.89 -15.09 -0.60
C LYS A 89 7.81 -15.78 0.76
N TYR A 90 6.62 -16.14 1.25
CA TYR A 90 6.45 -16.95 2.45
C TYR A 90 6.41 -18.47 2.14
N ASN A 91 6.40 -18.91 0.87
CA ASN A 91 6.20 -20.32 0.50
C ASN A 91 7.01 -20.82 -0.73
N PRO A 92 8.02 -21.71 -0.55
CA PRO A 92 8.80 -21.94 0.67
C PRO A 92 9.82 -20.80 0.81
N GLY A 93 9.70 -19.98 1.85
CA GLY A 93 10.51 -18.78 1.91
C GLY A 93 11.01 -18.40 3.29
N GLN A 94 12.03 -17.54 3.28
CA GLN A 94 12.81 -17.13 4.45
C GLN A 94 12.02 -16.23 5.42
N LEU A 95 10.88 -15.70 4.99
CA LEU A 95 10.07 -14.75 5.76
C LEU A 95 9.17 -15.42 6.83
N ARG A 96 9.20 -16.76 6.93
CA ARG A 96 8.33 -17.52 7.83
C ARG A 96 8.59 -17.29 9.32
N SER A 97 9.77 -16.77 9.68
CA SER A 97 10.13 -16.45 11.07
C SER A 97 9.48 -15.16 11.58
N GLU A 98 8.87 -14.37 10.70
CA GLU A 98 8.24 -13.11 11.10
C GLU A 98 7.00 -13.36 11.96
N PRO A 99 6.81 -12.61 13.07
CA PRO A 99 5.65 -12.78 13.94
C PRO A 99 4.31 -12.71 13.21
N GLN A 100 4.20 -11.80 12.23
CA GLN A 100 3.00 -11.66 11.37
C GLN A 100 2.78 -12.90 10.49
N ALA A 101 3.84 -13.46 9.90
CA ALA A 101 3.75 -14.65 9.07
C ALA A 101 3.34 -15.89 9.87
N LEU A 102 3.86 -16.06 11.08
CA LEU A 102 3.46 -17.12 12.01
C LEU A 102 1.98 -17.01 12.40
N ALA A 103 1.53 -15.81 12.75
CA ALA A 103 0.15 -15.54 13.11
C ALA A 103 -0.80 -15.80 11.92
N ALA A 104 -0.45 -15.30 10.73
CA ALA A 104 -1.20 -15.53 9.50
C ALA A 104 -1.25 -17.02 9.15
N LYS A 105 -0.14 -17.76 9.23
CA LYS A 105 -0.11 -19.20 8.98
C LYS A 105 -0.97 -19.98 9.96
N ARG A 106 -0.97 -19.60 11.25
CA ARG A 106 -1.76 -20.25 12.28
C ARG A 106 -3.26 -20.03 12.07
N PHE A 107 -3.64 -18.85 11.59
CA PHE A 107 -5.03 -18.50 11.32
C PHE A 107 -5.53 -19.06 9.98
N TRP A 108 -4.83 -18.77 8.88
CA TRP A 108 -5.25 -19.13 7.51
C TRP A 108 -4.85 -20.54 7.10
N GLY A 109 -3.86 -21.14 7.75
CA GLY A 109 -3.39 -22.49 7.42
C GLY A 109 -2.44 -22.55 6.22
N ASP A 110 -2.25 -21.46 5.47
CA ASP A 110 -1.30 -21.36 4.36
C ASP A 110 -0.34 -20.18 4.54
N TRP A 111 0.91 -20.36 4.14
CA TRP A 111 1.92 -19.29 4.19
C TRP A 111 1.66 -18.19 3.14
N ASP A 112 1.12 -18.58 1.99
CA ASP A 112 0.81 -17.72 0.84
C ASP A 112 -0.71 -17.48 0.70
N TYR A 113 -1.43 -17.42 1.82
CA TYR A 113 -2.90 -17.32 1.86
C TYR A 113 -3.43 -16.16 0.99
N ALA A 114 -2.77 -15.00 1.01
CA ALA A 114 -3.17 -13.83 0.24
C ALA A 114 -3.06 -14.06 -1.28
N ASP A 115 -1.98 -14.70 -1.77
CA ASP A 115 -1.85 -15.09 -3.19
C ASP A 115 -2.94 -16.07 -3.60
N ARG A 116 -3.27 -17.03 -2.74
CA ARG A 116 -4.36 -17.98 -2.99
C ARG A 116 -5.71 -17.26 -3.13
N HIS A 117 -5.99 -16.27 -2.29
CA HIS A 117 -7.21 -15.46 -2.41
C HIS A 117 -7.24 -14.65 -3.71
N MET A 118 -6.16 -13.95 -4.05
CA MET A 118 -6.12 -13.15 -5.28
C MET A 118 -6.25 -14.03 -6.53
N LYS A 119 -5.57 -15.18 -6.58
CA LYS A 119 -5.69 -16.14 -7.69
C LYS A 119 -7.11 -16.67 -7.83
N ALA A 120 -7.76 -17.05 -6.73
CA ALA A 120 -9.15 -17.50 -6.75
C ALA A 120 -10.09 -16.41 -7.31
N VAL A 121 -9.96 -15.17 -6.84
CA VAL A 121 -10.74 -14.03 -7.33
C VAL A 121 -10.51 -13.76 -8.82
N LEU A 122 -9.25 -13.77 -9.26
CA LEU A 122 -8.89 -13.57 -10.68
C LEU A 122 -9.40 -14.71 -11.57
N ALA A 123 -9.47 -15.94 -11.05
CA ALA A 123 -10.06 -17.08 -11.74
C ALA A 123 -11.60 -17.10 -11.71
N GLY A 124 -12.24 -16.24 -10.89
CA GLY A 124 -13.69 -16.28 -10.66
C GLY A 124 -14.11 -17.51 -9.84
N ALA A 125 -13.19 -18.05 -9.05
CA ALA A 125 -13.35 -19.27 -8.28
C ALA A 125 -13.46 -19.01 -6.77
N ASP A 126 -14.05 -19.98 -6.08
CA ASP A 126 -14.04 -20.10 -4.63
C ASP A 126 -12.77 -20.79 -4.16
N SER A 127 -12.21 -20.35 -3.03
CA SER A 127 -11.25 -21.17 -2.30
C SER A 127 -11.99 -21.97 -1.24
N ALA A 128 -12.31 -23.23 -1.56
CA ALA A 128 -13.08 -24.14 -0.68
C ALA A 128 -12.43 -24.34 0.70
N LYS A 129 -11.10 -24.13 0.79
CA LYS A 129 -10.29 -24.31 1.99
C LYS A 129 -10.67 -23.40 3.16
N TYR A 130 -11.28 -22.24 2.90
CA TYR A 130 -11.50 -21.21 3.93
C TYR A 130 -12.95 -21.13 4.47
N GLY A 131 -13.78 -22.14 4.22
CA GLY A 131 -15.13 -22.22 4.79
C GLY A 131 -15.99 -20.98 4.49
N ARG A 132 -16.47 -20.28 5.53
CA ARG A 132 -17.26 -19.03 5.40
C ARG A 132 -16.45 -17.83 4.90
N TYR A 133 -15.12 -17.91 4.94
CA TYR A 133 -14.21 -16.92 4.36
C TYR A 133 -13.87 -17.21 2.88
N ARG A 134 -14.56 -18.14 2.23
CA ARG A 134 -14.40 -18.35 0.79
C ARG A 134 -14.79 -17.10 -0.02
N THR A 135 -13.98 -16.78 -1.02
CA THR A 135 -14.10 -15.54 -1.81
C THR A 135 -15.09 -15.62 -2.97
N GLY A 136 -15.57 -16.81 -3.32
CA GLY A 136 -16.08 -17.13 -4.66
C GLY A 136 -17.58 -17.05 -4.86
N ALA A 137 -18.43 -17.13 -3.83
CA ALA A 137 -19.81 -16.63 -3.99
C ALA A 137 -19.79 -15.15 -4.42
N LEU A 138 -18.82 -14.39 -3.92
CA LEU A 138 -18.54 -13.01 -4.30
C LEU A 138 -17.74 -12.96 -5.61
N ALA A 139 -16.81 -13.88 -5.88
CA ALA A 139 -16.05 -13.88 -7.13
C ALA A 139 -16.85 -14.34 -8.37
N LYS A 140 -18.15 -14.64 -8.26
CA LYS A 140 -19.00 -15.00 -9.40
C LYS A 140 -19.58 -13.80 -10.16
N THR A 141 -19.60 -12.60 -9.57
CA THR A 141 -20.10 -11.40 -10.26
C THR A 141 -18.97 -10.41 -10.52
N ASP A 142 -18.99 -9.77 -11.69
CA ASP A 142 -17.97 -8.77 -12.06
C ASP A 142 -17.88 -7.62 -11.06
N ALA A 143 -19.02 -7.16 -10.54
CA ALA A 143 -19.07 -6.07 -9.57
C ALA A 143 -18.32 -6.40 -8.27
N ALA A 144 -18.53 -7.61 -7.74
CA ALA A 144 -17.88 -8.09 -6.54
C ALA A 144 -16.39 -8.41 -6.80
N ARG A 145 -16.06 -9.09 -7.90
CA ARG A 145 -14.66 -9.37 -8.30
C ARG A 145 -13.82 -8.10 -8.43
N LYS A 146 -14.35 -7.05 -9.06
CA LYS A 146 -13.68 -5.74 -9.16
C LYS A 146 -13.31 -5.20 -7.78
N GLN A 147 -14.21 -5.31 -6.80
CA GLN A 147 -13.90 -4.89 -5.43
C GLN A 147 -12.85 -5.80 -4.81
N MET A 148 -12.98 -7.12 -4.92
CA MET A 148 -12.03 -8.06 -4.35
C MET A 148 -10.60 -7.83 -4.85
N VAL A 149 -10.40 -7.71 -6.17
CA VAL A 149 -9.09 -7.40 -6.77
C VAL A 149 -8.53 -6.10 -6.20
N LYS A 150 -9.35 -5.05 -6.16
CA LYS A 150 -8.96 -3.73 -5.65
C LYS A 150 -8.58 -3.74 -4.17
N LYS A 151 -9.41 -4.35 -3.32
CA LYS A 151 -9.26 -4.31 -1.87
C LYS A 151 -8.15 -5.22 -1.38
N LEU A 152 -8.06 -6.45 -1.92
CA LEU A 152 -6.97 -7.36 -1.58
C LEU A 152 -5.62 -6.71 -1.89
N ALA A 153 -5.43 -6.20 -3.11
CA ALA A 153 -4.18 -5.58 -3.51
C ALA A 153 -3.74 -4.45 -2.55
N LYS A 154 -4.67 -3.57 -2.16
CA LYS A 154 -4.36 -2.42 -1.31
C LYS A 154 -4.32 -2.69 0.18
N PHE A 155 -5.16 -3.59 0.66
CA PHE A 155 -5.48 -3.69 2.10
C PHE A 155 -5.13 -5.05 2.68
N THR A 156 -4.69 -6.00 1.85
CA THR A 156 -4.07 -7.26 2.29
C THR A 156 -2.59 -7.27 1.92
N PHE A 157 -2.27 -7.20 0.62
CA PHE A 157 -0.88 -7.32 0.16
C PHE A 157 0.01 -6.16 0.61
N VAL A 158 -0.43 -4.91 0.43
CA VAL A 158 0.38 -3.75 0.84
C VAL A 158 0.63 -3.75 2.36
N PRO A 159 -0.39 -3.84 3.26
CA PRO A 159 -0.13 -3.85 4.70
C PRO A 159 0.78 -5.00 5.15
N GLN A 160 0.60 -6.21 4.59
CA GLN A 160 1.47 -7.35 4.85
C GLN A 160 2.93 -7.01 4.50
N TYR A 161 3.17 -6.41 3.33
CA TYR A 161 4.52 -6.09 2.89
C TYR A 161 5.12 -4.86 3.61
N VAL A 162 4.30 -3.88 4.01
CA VAL A 162 4.74 -2.78 4.90
C VAL A 162 5.18 -3.33 6.26
N GLY A 163 4.44 -4.30 6.81
CA GLY A 163 4.82 -4.98 8.05
C GLY A 163 6.11 -5.80 7.93
N HIS A 164 6.34 -6.41 6.76
CA HIS A 164 7.58 -7.11 6.42
C HIS A 164 8.78 -6.14 6.40
N GLU A 165 8.71 -5.06 5.63
CA GLU A 165 9.80 -4.08 5.54
C GLU A 165 10.09 -3.43 6.91
N ALA A 166 9.05 -3.12 7.70
CA ALA A 166 9.24 -2.60 9.05
C ALA A 166 9.89 -3.62 10.01
N GLN A 167 9.76 -4.93 9.75
CA GLN A 167 10.45 -5.98 10.49
C GLN A 167 11.90 -6.12 10.03
N LEU A 168 12.16 -6.06 8.72
CA LEU A 168 13.53 -6.06 8.18
C LEU A 168 14.33 -4.87 8.70
N ALA A 169 13.72 -3.69 8.82
CA ALA A 169 14.35 -2.53 9.43
C ALA A 169 14.83 -2.80 10.87
N LEU A 170 14.02 -3.51 11.69
CA LEU A 170 14.42 -3.89 13.04
C LEU A 170 15.51 -4.96 13.05
N THR A 171 15.46 -5.91 12.12
CA THR A 171 16.48 -6.97 11.98
C THR A 171 17.82 -6.35 11.60
N ALA A 172 17.87 -5.50 10.57
CA ALA A 172 19.07 -4.78 10.15
C ALA A 172 19.63 -3.91 11.29
N TYR A 173 18.74 -3.21 12.01
CA TYR A 173 19.14 -2.43 13.19
C TYR A 173 19.80 -3.29 14.28
N ALA A 174 19.25 -4.47 14.57
CA ALA A 174 19.82 -5.39 15.55
C ALA A 174 21.21 -5.91 15.14
N LEU A 175 21.45 -6.02 13.82
CA LEU A 175 22.74 -6.35 13.22
C LEU A 175 23.69 -5.15 13.13
N ARG A 176 23.28 -3.97 13.61
CA ARG A 176 24.00 -2.69 13.52
C ARG A 176 24.21 -2.19 12.09
N ASP A 177 23.40 -2.67 11.14
CA ASP A 177 23.34 -2.16 9.78
C ASP A 177 22.29 -1.05 9.71
N TYR A 178 22.71 0.18 10.03
CA TYR A 178 21.81 1.32 10.11
C TYR A 178 21.38 1.85 8.73
N GLU A 179 22.19 1.62 7.70
CA GLU A 179 21.87 2.03 6.32
C GLU A 179 20.78 1.14 5.75
N GLU A 180 20.91 -0.19 5.87
CA GLU A 180 19.88 -1.12 5.42
C GLU A 180 18.61 -0.99 6.29
N ALA A 181 18.76 -0.68 7.58
CA ALA A 181 17.62 -0.38 8.44
C ALA A 181 16.84 0.86 7.98
N ALA A 182 17.54 1.94 7.60
CA ALA A 182 16.91 3.16 7.10
C ALA A 182 16.21 2.91 5.75
N LYS A 183 16.84 2.14 4.86
CA LYS A 183 16.29 1.75 3.56
C LYS A 183 14.98 1.00 3.71
N HIS A 184 14.94 -0.10 4.46
CA HIS A 184 13.70 -0.86 4.70
C HIS A 184 12.60 -0.01 5.33
N TRP A 185 12.96 0.91 6.22
CA TRP A 185 11.99 1.81 6.83
C TRP A 185 11.38 2.81 5.84
N ASP A 186 12.19 3.36 4.94
CA ASP A 186 11.72 4.23 3.85
C ASP A 186 10.86 3.45 2.84
N GLU A 187 11.28 2.23 2.47
CA GLU A 187 10.54 1.33 1.57
C GLU A 187 9.15 1.01 2.13
N ALA A 188 9.05 0.75 3.43
CA ALA A 188 7.77 0.54 4.13
C ALA A 188 6.82 1.74 3.96
N TRP A 189 7.31 2.98 4.09
CA TRP A 189 6.47 4.16 3.84
C TRP A 189 6.08 4.29 2.36
N ALA A 190 7.04 4.09 1.46
CA ALA A 190 6.82 4.18 0.02
C ALA A 190 5.73 3.22 -0.45
N PHE A 191 5.75 1.98 0.02
CA PHE A 191 4.68 1.02 -0.23
C PHE A 191 3.35 1.44 0.38
N TYR A 192 3.34 1.95 1.62
CA TYR A 192 2.11 2.36 2.30
C TYR A 192 1.39 3.52 1.57
N ALA A 193 2.15 4.56 1.22
CA ALA A 193 1.60 5.78 0.62
C ALA A 193 1.39 5.66 -0.89
N GLY A 194 2.38 5.14 -1.61
CA GLY A 194 2.41 5.09 -3.07
C GLY A 194 2.76 6.41 -3.75
N SER A 195 3.29 6.32 -4.96
CA SER A 195 3.79 7.45 -5.76
C SER A 195 2.72 8.50 -6.09
N LEU A 196 1.45 8.11 -6.16
CA LEU A 196 0.35 9.01 -6.51
C LEU A 196 -0.25 9.78 -5.32
N GLU A 197 0.17 9.47 -4.09
CA GLU A 197 -0.42 10.06 -2.90
C GLU A 197 0.28 11.37 -2.49
N LYS A 198 -0.49 12.46 -2.51
CA LYS A 198 -0.04 13.81 -2.12
C LYS A 198 -0.44 14.18 -0.69
N GLY A 199 -0.91 13.21 0.10
CA GLY A 199 -1.47 13.42 1.44
C GLY A 199 -2.95 13.82 1.44
N THR A 200 -3.63 13.70 0.30
CA THR A 200 -5.03 14.10 0.06
C THR A 200 -6.01 12.93 0.09
N GLY A 201 -5.51 11.67 0.05
CA GLY A 201 -6.36 10.47 0.02
C GLY A 201 -6.87 10.14 -1.37
N ASN A 202 -6.11 10.51 -2.40
CA ASN A 202 -6.43 10.25 -3.81
C ASN A 202 -5.42 9.28 -4.46
N GLY A 203 -4.45 8.75 -3.70
CA GLY A 203 -3.50 7.75 -4.17
C GLY A 203 -4.11 6.37 -4.36
N PHE A 204 -3.29 5.42 -4.82
CA PHE A 204 -3.74 4.06 -5.12
C PHE A 204 -3.29 3.00 -4.12
N SER A 205 -2.43 3.32 -3.14
CA SER A 205 -1.98 2.38 -2.11
C SER A 205 -2.84 2.40 -0.82
N ALA A 206 -2.38 1.71 0.23
CA ALA A 206 -3.10 1.49 1.49
C ALA A 206 -3.48 2.78 2.24
N TYR A 207 -2.68 3.85 2.13
CA TYR A 207 -2.91 5.16 2.75
C TYR A 207 -4.34 5.70 2.58
N ILE A 208 -4.95 5.45 1.41
CA ILE A 208 -6.29 5.92 1.08
C ILE A 208 -7.37 5.39 2.03
N LEU A 209 -7.18 4.22 2.64
CA LEU A 209 -8.21 3.62 3.49
C LEU A 209 -8.46 4.45 4.72
N ALA A 210 -7.39 4.87 5.40
CA ALA A 210 -7.45 5.72 6.58
C ALA A 210 -8.17 7.05 6.29
N GLU A 211 -7.86 7.69 5.15
CA GLU A 211 -8.56 8.91 4.72
C GLU A 211 -10.05 8.68 4.53
N LYS A 212 -10.44 7.59 3.86
CA LYS A 212 -11.85 7.25 3.64
C LYS A 212 -12.59 6.90 4.92
N ARG A 213 -11.98 6.10 5.81
CA ARG A 213 -12.61 5.71 7.08
C ARG A 213 -12.72 6.88 8.05
N SER A 214 -11.76 7.80 8.05
CA SER A 214 -11.84 8.99 8.92
C SER A 214 -13.11 9.81 8.73
N LYS A 215 -13.60 9.92 7.48
CA LYS A 215 -14.86 10.57 7.14
C LYS A 215 -16.08 9.83 7.72
N ASN A 216 -16.01 8.50 7.79
CA ASN A 216 -17.12 7.68 8.30
C ASN A 216 -17.16 7.61 9.83
N PHE A 217 -16.00 7.76 10.49
CA PHE A 217 -15.86 7.60 11.94
C PHE A 217 -15.61 8.93 12.67
N GLY A 218 -15.66 10.08 11.97
CA GLY A 218 -15.45 11.39 12.59
C GLY A 218 -14.05 11.60 13.15
N THR A 219 -13.02 10.94 12.61
CA THR A 219 -11.65 10.97 13.16
C THR A 219 -10.67 11.78 12.31
N ARG A 220 -11.19 12.76 11.55
CA ARG A 220 -10.37 13.67 10.73
C ARG A 220 -9.97 14.89 11.55
N ALA A 221 -8.69 15.27 11.49
CA ALA A 221 -8.16 16.46 12.15
C ALA A 221 -7.09 17.10 11.26
N GLY A 222 -7.12 18.44 11.11
CA GLY A 222 -6.13 19.16 10.28
C GLY A 222 -6.09 18.70 8.82
N GLY A 223 -7.25 18.40 8.23
CA GLY A 223 -7.33 17.98 6.83
C GLY A 223 -6.84 16.56 6.51
N ARG A 224 -6.46 15.76 7.52
CA ARG A 224 -5.96 14.37 7.37
C ARG A 224 -6.63 13.42 8.36
N SER A 225 -6.67 12.13 8.05
CA SER A 225 -7.10 11.12 9.02
C SER A 225 -6.18 11.08 10.26
N SER A 226 -6.75 10.83 11.43
CA SER A 226 -5.98 10.61 12.67
C SER A 226 -4.96 9.48 12.50
N VAL A 227 -5.32 8.41 11.78
CA VAL A 227 -4.44 7.29 11.47
C VAL A 227 -3.23 7.76 10.64
N ASN A 228 -3.42 8.45 9.50
CA ASN A 228 -2.28 8.87 8.68
C ASN A 228 -1.41 9.93 9.35
N ARG A 229 -1.99 10.79 10.20
CA ARG A 229 -1.20 11.72 11.03
C ARG A 229 -0.30 10.97 12.01
N ARG A 230 -0.86 9.97 12.72
CA ARG A 230 -0.10 9.13 13.66
C ARG A 230 0.90 8.22 12.93
N MET A 231 0.55 7.75 11.74
CA MET A 231 1.43 6.94 10.90
C MET A 231 2.65 7.77 10.50
N LEU A 232 2.45 8.99 9.95
CA LEU A 232 3.55 9.89 9.61
C LEU A 232 4.45 10.21 10.81
N ALA A 233 3.85 10.47 11.98
CA ALA A 233 4.61 10.70 13.21
C ALA A 233 5.44 9.47 13.62
N ALA A 234 4.85 8.26 13.55
CA ALA A 234 5.55 7.01 13.85
C ALA A 234 6.70 6.75 12.88
N PHE A 235 6.50 6.98 11.59
CA PHE A 235 7.55 6.84 10.57
C PHE A 235 8.68 7.85 10.75
N ASN A 236 8.39 9.11 11.07
CA ASN A 236 9.44 10.09 11.36
C ASN A 236 10.22 9.72 12.64
N ALA A 237 9.53 9.26 13.69
CA ALA A 237 10.17 8.80 14.91
C ALA A 237 11.04 7.55 14.70
N GLY A 238 10.56 6.59 13.90
CA GLY A 238 11.31 5.38 13.55
C GLY A 238 12.56 5.70 12.74
N LYS A 239 12.45 6.56 11.72
CA LYS A 239 13.60 7.02 10.93
C LYS A 239 14.69 7.64 11.81
N ALA A 240 14.29 8.52 12.74
CA ALA A 240 15.23 9.13 13.69
C ALA A 240 15.86 8.13 14.66
N ALA A 241 15.14 7.05 15.02
CA ALA A 241 15.64 6.01 15.92
C ALA A 241 16.58 5.01 15.21
N LEU A 242 16.24 4.60 13.99
CA LEU A 242 16.98 3.57 13.25
C LEU A 242 18.36 4.04 12.79
N GLY A 243 18.54 5.35 12.56
CA GLY A 243 19.83 5.91 12.15
C GLY A 243 20.89 6.08 13.25
N ARG A 244 20.66 5.57 14.48
CA ARG A 244 21.58 5.78 15.61
C ARG A 244 21.67 4.56 16.54
N PRO A 245 22.86 4.23 17.09
CA PRO A 245 22.99 3.18 18.11
C PRO A 245 22.21 3.51 19.39
N GLY A 246 21.84 2.48 20.17
CA GLY A 246 21.23 2.64 21.50
C GLY A 246 19.76 3.11 21.51
N ARG A 247 19.08 3.10 20.35
CA ARG A 247 17.69 3.58 20.16
C ARG A 247 16.71 2.47 19.81
N GLY A 248 17.10 1.20 19.97
CA GLY A 248 16.29 0.03 19.62
C GLY A 248 14.89 0.01 20.26
N ALA A 249 14.75 0.44 21.52
CA ALA A 249 13.44 0.55 22.17
C ALA A 249 12.52 1.58 21.48
N ALA A 250 13.07 2.68 20.97
CA ALA A 250 12.31 3.68 20.23
C ALA A 250 11.92 3.16 18.83
N ALA A 251 12.85 2.48 18.14
CA ALA A 251 12.57 1.82 16.87
C ALA A 251 11.44 0.78 17.01
N LEU A 252 11.54 -0.09 18.03
CA LEU A 252 10.50 -1.08 18.32
C LEU A 252 9.14 -0.44 18.62
N ARG A 253 9.10 0.65 19.38
CA ARG A 253 7.85 1.40 19.63
C ARG A 253 7.26 1.95 18.33
N ALA A 254 8.07 2.53 17.45
CA ALA A 254 7.61 3.01 16.15
C ALA A 254 7.03 1.87 15.30
N THR A 255 7.72 0.72 15.19
CA THR A 255 7.22 -0.45 14.44
C THR A 255 5.90 -0.99 15.02
N LYS A 256 5.76 -1.05 16.35
CA LYS A 256 4.49 -1.44 17.00
C LYS A 256 3.35 -0.48 16.65
N CYS A 257 3.62 0.83 16.65
CA CYS A 257 2.65 1.84 16.22
C CYS A 257 2.23 1.64 14.76
N VAL A 258 3.19 1.42 13.85
CA VAL A 258 2.92 1.18 12.43
C VAL A 258 2.00 -0.03 12.25
N ARG A 259 2.33 -1.17 12.87
CA ARG A 259 1.51 -2.40 12.82
C ARG A 259 0.07 -2.17 13.29
N ALA A 260 -0.11 -1.48 14.42
CA ALA A 260 -1.44 -1.18 14.95
C ALA A 260 -2.23 -0.23 14.00
N LEU A 261 -1.55 0.76 13.42
CA LEU A 261 -2.17 1.74 12.52
C LEU A 261 -2.50 1.18 11.14
N LEU A 262 -1.84 0.11 10.69
CA LEU A 262 -2.21 -0.64 9.48
C LEU A 262 -3.56 -1.34 9.64
N LEU A 263 -3.85 -1.88 10.83
CA LEU A 263 -5.08 -2.63 11.11
C LEU A 263 -6.31 -1.73 11.34
N ALA A 264 -6.13 -0.57 11.97
CA ALA A 264 -7.26 0.27 12.38
C ALA A 264 -8.24 0.63 11.23
N PRO A 265 -7.79 1.03 10.02
CA PRO A 265 -8.70 1.31 8.92
C PRO A 265 -9.39 0.06 8.34
N ALA A 266 -8.76 -1.12 8.42
CA ALA A 266 -9.38 -2.38 8.01
C ALA A 266 -10.51 -2.77 8.97
N ILE A 267 -10.29 -2.65 10.29
CA ILE A 267 -11.32 -2.87 11.32
C ILE A 267 -12.50 -1.92 11.11
N GLN A 268 -12.23 -0.63 10.92
CA GLN A 268 -13.25 0.38 10.60
C GLN A 268 -14.02 0.03 9.30
N GLY A 269 -13.31 -0.50 8.30
CA GLY A 269 -13.89 -1.01 7.07
C GLY A 269 -14.84 -2.17 7.32
N CYS A 270 -14.39 -3.16 8.09
CA CYS A 270 -15.15 -4.37 8.41
C CYS A 270 -16.45 -4.01 9.13
N LEU A 271 -16.38 -3.23 10.22
CA LEU A 271 -17.55 -2.81 10.99
C LEU A 271 -18.58 -2.09 10.11
N ARG A 272 -18.11 -1.14 9.30
CA ARG A 272 -19.01 -0.38 8.42
C ARG A 272 -19.70 -1.28 7.41
N TYR A 273 -18.96 -2.12 6.70
CA TYR A 273 -19.53 -2.90 5.62
C TYR A 273 -20.32 -4.11 6.11
N ALA A 274 -19.98 -4.68 7.27
CA ALA A 274 -20.82 -5.64 7.96
C ALA A 274 -22.21 -5.06 8.27
N TYR A 275 -22.27 -3.82 8.78
CA TYR A 275 -23.55 -3.12 8.97
C TYR A 275 -24.28 -2.87 7.64
N ARG A 276 -23.57 -2.47 6.58
CA ARG A 276 -24.23 -2.18 5.30
C ARG A 276 -24.92 -3.39 4.68
N VAL A 277 -24.36 -4.59 4.88
CA VAL A 277 -24.90 -5.83 4.29
C VAL A 277 -25.77 -6.62 5.27
N SER A 278 -26.07 -6.09 6.46
CA SER A 278 -26.90 -6.81 7.44
C SER A 278 -28.38 -6.86 7.06
N ASP A 279 -28.84 -5.95 6.19
CA ASP A 279 -30.22 -5.89 5.72
C ASP A 279 -30.29 -5.25 4.31
N VAL A 280 -31.13 -5.79 3.43
CA VAL A 280 -31.38 -5.27 2.07
C VAL A 280 -31.99 -3.87 2.06
N LYS A 281 -32.59 -3.42 3.17
CA LYS A 281 -33.06 -2.04 3.35
C LYS A 281 -31.89 -1.05 3.53
N VAL A 282 -30.73 -1.53 3.97
CA VAL A 282 -29.52 -0.71 4.16
C VAL A 282 -28.65 -0.69 2.89
N ALA A 283 -28.65 -1.79 2.13
CA ALA A 283 -28.01 -1.90 0.83
C ALA A 283 -28.99 -2.46 -0.21
N PRO A 284 -29.41 -1.65 -1.22
CA PRO A 284 -30.29 -2.13 -2.28
C PRO A 284 -29.72 -3.39 -2.94
N GLN A 285 -30.60 -4.28 -3.42
CA GLN A 285 -30.21 -5.56 -4.02
C GLN A 285 -29.13 -5.40 -5.11
N ALA A 286 -29.19 -4.33 -5.90
CA ALA A 286 -28.23 -4.02 -6.96
C ALA A 286 -26.79 -3.76 -6.45
N SER A 287 -26.61 -3.29 -5.21
CA SER A 287 -25.28 -3.02 -4.63
C SER A 287 -24.79 -4.14 -3.70
N LEU A 288 -25.65 -5.08 -3.32
CA LEU A 288 -25.34 -6.10 -2.33
C LEU A 288 -24.08 -6.92 -2.68
N ALA A 289 -23.95 -7.38 -3.93
CA ALA A 289 -22.77 -8.16 -4.34
C ALA A 289 -21.46 -7.37 -4.17
N LYS A 290 -21.45 -6.10 -4.59
CA LYS A 290 -20.31 -5.19 -4.43
C LYS A 290 -19.98 -4.97 -2.95
N GLU A 291 -21.00 -4.72 -2.13
CA GLU A 291 -20.81 -4.36 -0.73
C GLU A 291 -20.43 -5.56 0.13
N SER A 292 -20.94 -6.75 -0.18
CA SER A 292 -20.52 -8.00 0.44
C SER A 292 -19.06 -8.33 0.12
N ALA A 293 -18.59 -8.03 -1.10
CA ALA A 293 -17.18 -8.12 -1.44
C ALA A 293 -16.32 -7.12 -0.66
N GLU A 294 -16.78 -5.88 -0.49
CA GLU A 294 -16.08 -4.91 0.37
C GLU A 294 -16.08 -5.37 1.84
N ALA A 295 -17.20 -5.88 2.36
CA ALA A 295 -17.30 -6.42 3.72
C ALA A 295 -16.30 -7.54 3.95
N TRP A 296 -16.31 -8.55 3.07
CA TRP A 296 -15.37 -9.67 3.16
C TRP A 296 -13.92 -9.18 3.12
N ALA A 297 -13.56 -8.31 2.17
CA ALA A 297 -12.17 -7.89 2.00
C ALA A 297 -11.64 -7.08 3.18
N PHE A 298 -12.47 -6.22 3.78
CA PHE A 298 -12.06 -5.47 4.96
C PHE A 298 -12.00 -6.34 6.22
N CYS A 299 -12.96 -7.25 6.39
CA CYS A 299 -12.92 -8.16 7.53
C CYS A 299 -11.76 -9.15 7.43
N ALA A 300 -11.47 -9.69 6.25
CA ALA A 300 -10.30 -10.54 6.03
C ALA A 300 -8.99 -9.80 6.33
N ALA A 301 -8.86 -8.54 5.91
CA ALA A 301 -7.70 -7.69 6.20
C ALA A 301 -7.56 -7.28 7.68
N ALA A 302 -8.62 -7.43 8.49
CA ALA A 302 -8.58 -7.15 9.92
C ALA A 302 -8.12 -8.37 10.76
N LEU A 303 -8.11 -9.57 10.15
CA LEU A 303 -7.64 -10.80 10.76
C LEU A 303 -6.10 -10.88 10.71
N PRO A 304 -5.47 -11.80 11.47
CA PRO A 304 -4.02 -11.98 11.43
C PRO A 304 -3.53 -12.13 9.98
N SER A 305 -2.67 -11.21 9.56
CA SER A 305 -2.22 -11.02 8.17
C SER A 305 -0.74 -10.68 8.10
#